data_AF-A0A660ZQ45-F1
#
_entry.id   AF-A0A660ZQ45-F1
#
_cell.length_a   1.000
_cell.length_b   1.000
_cell.length_c   1.000
_cell.angle_alpha   90.00
_cell.angle_beta   90.00
_cell.angle_gamma   90.00
#
_symmetry.space_group_name_H-M   'P 1'
#
loop_
_entity.id
_entity.type
_entity.pdbx_description
1 polymer ?
#
loop_
_entity_poly.entity_id
_entity_poly.type
_entity_poly.pdbx_seq_one_letter_code
_entity_poly.pdbx_strand_id
1 'polypeptide(L)' 'MSKTVFEKSSEGRRCFRPPENDCPIEESELPISRSGPIGLPQMGEQDVVRHYMDLASKNYHIDRGIYPLG' A
#
# COMPACT_ATOMS: atom_id res chain seq x y z
N MET A 1 -1.84 -5.98 -20.19
CA MET A 1 -0.99 -5.29 -19.20
C MET A 1 -1.70 -5.32 -17.85
N SER A 2 -1.01 -5.66 -16.75
CA SER A 2 -1.63 -5.60 -15.43
C SER A 2 -1.72 -4.17 -14.93
N LYS A 3 -2.90 -3.77 -14.44
CA LYS A 3 -3.12 -2.43 -13.90
C LYS A 3 -2.24 -2.16 -12.66
N THR A 4 -1.76 -0.93 -12.54
CA THR A 4 -1.04 -0.45 -11.35
C THR A 4 -1.97 -0.34 -10.14
N VAL A 5 -1.40 -0.23 -8.94
CA VAL A 5 -2.16 0.01 -7.70
C VAL A 5 -2.99 1.31 -7.78
N PHE A 6 -2.47 2.33 -8.49
CA PHE A 6 -3.15 3.61 -8.69
C PHE A 6 -4.33 3.51 -9.66
N GLU A 7 -4.18 2.73 -10.74
CA GLU A 7 -5.27 2.49 -11.71
C GLU A 7 -6.38 1.59 -11.15
N LYS A 8 -6.08 0.81 -10.10
CA LYS A 8 -7.07 0.00 -9.36
C LYS A 8 -7.69 0.76 -8.19
N SER A 9 -7.20 1.96 -7.87
CA SER A 9 -7.72 2.79 -6.80
C SER A 9 -9.16 3.21 -7.07
N SER A 10 -9.98 3.25 -6.02
CA SER A 10 -11.35 3.74 -6.07
C SER A 10 -11.62 4.62 -4.86
N GLU A 11 -12.10 5.83 -5.10
CA GLU A 11 -12.38 6.80 -4.05
C GLU A 11 -13.32 6.22 -2.97
N GLY A 12 -13.05 6.55 -1.71
CA GLY A 12 -13.77 6.09 -0.53
C GLY A 12 -13.33 4.73 0.02
N ARG A 13 -12.52 3.94 -0.72
CA ARG A 13 -12.02 2.65 -0.21
C ARG A 13 -10.90 2.82 0.81
N ARG A 14 -10.91 1.96 1.82
CA ARG A 14 -9.90 1.94 2.89
C ARG A 14 -9.41 0.51 3.12
N CYS A 15 -8.10 0.36 3.28
CA CYS A 15 -7.47 -0.94 3.48
C CYS A 15 -7.61 -1.39 4.94
N PHE A 16 -7.12 -0.56 5.85
CA PHE A 16 -7.07 -0.86 7.28
C PHE A 16 -7.60 0.32 8.08
N ARG A 17 -8.28 0.01 9.18
CA ARG A 17 -8.65 1.00 10.21
C ARG A 17 -7.76 0.73 11.43
N PRO A 18 -6.84 1.65 11.78
CA PRO A 18 -6.08 1.50 13.02
C PRO A 18 -7.03 1.44 14.22
N PRO A 19 -6.63 0.75 15.31
CA PRO A 19 -7.39 0.76 16.55
C PRO A 19 -7.58 2.19 17.07
N GLU A 20 -8.52 2.37 17.99
CA GLU A 20 -8.69 3.65 18.66
C GLU A 20 -7.42 4.02 19.41
N ASN A 21 -7.02 5.29 19.32
CA ASN A 21 -5.85 5.80 20.00
C ASN A 21 -6.13 5.84 21.51
N ASP A 22 -5.33 5.13 22.29
CA ASP A 22 -5.39 5.06 23.76
C ASP A 22 -4.42 6.03 24.45
N CYS A 23 -3.62 6.78 23.68
CA CYS A 23 -2.66 7.74 24.18
C CYS A 23 -3.18 9.19 24.12
N PRO A 24 -2.81 10.06 25.08
CA PRO A 24 -3.09 11.49 24.99
C PRO A 24 -2.55 12.07 23.67
N ILE A 25 -3.40 12.83 22.97
CA ILE A 25 -3.01 13.53 21.74
C ILE A 25 -2.43 14.88 22.16
N GLU A 26 -1.13 15.07 21.99
CA GLU A 26 -0.54 16.40 22.04
C GLU A 26 -0.62 17.05 20.66
N GLU A 27 -1.27 18.21 20.57
CA GLU A 27 -1.27 19.01 19.36
C GLU A 27 0.11 19.65 19.19
N SER A 28 1.00 18.97 18.47
CA SER A 28 2.27 19.55 18.03
C SER A 28 2.05 20.34 16.73
N GLU A 29 2.33 21.64 16.76
CA GLU A 29 2.45 22.42 15.52
C GLU A 29 3.67 21.91 14.74
N LEU A 30 3.42 21.11 13.71
CA LEU A 30 4.48 20.71 12.79
C LEU A 30 4.93 21.94 12.00
N PRO A 31 6.24 22.24 11.94
CA PRO A 31 6.74 23.45 11.28
C PRO A 31 6.41 23.49 9.78
N ILE A 32 6.08 22.35 9.17
CA ILE A 32 5.64 22.25 7.78
C ILE A 32 4.48 21.27 7.70
N SER A 33 3.31 21.77 7.29
CA SER A 33 2.12 20.97 7.01
C SER A 33 1.94 20.73 5.51
N ARG A 34 1.34 19.59 5.16
CA ARG A 34 1.05 19.25 3.76
C ARG A 34 -0.07 20.18 3.23
N SER A 35 0.14 20.79 2.06
CA SER A 35 -0.83 21.69 1.42
C SER A 35 -1.86 20.99 0.53
N GLY A 36 -1.70 19.68 0.28
CA GLY A 36 -2.56 18.91 -0.63
C GLY A 36 -2.75 17.46 -0.20
N PRO A 37 -3.52 16.67 -0.95
CA PRO A 37 -3.73 15.25 -0.67
C PRO A 37 -2.43 14.46 -0.81
N ILE A 38 -2.29 13.38 -0.03
CA ILE A 38 -1.10 12.52 -0.05
C ILE A 38 -0.94 11.70 -1.34
N GLY A 39 -2.01 11.55 -2.12
CA GLY A 39 -1.98 10.81 -3.39
C GLY A 39 -1.85 9.29 -3.24
N LEU A 40 -2.20 8.73 -2.07
CA LEU A 40 -2.18 7.28 -1.86
C LEU A 40 -3.40 6.60 -2.52
N PRO A 41 -3.22 5.37 -3.03
CA PRO A 41 -4.32 4.59 -3.58
C PRO A 41 -5.34 4.23 -2.50
N GLN A 42 -6.61 4.27 -2.87
CA GLN A 42 -7.75 3.94 -2.01
C GLN A 42 -8.24 2.55 -2.42
N MET A 43 -7.91 1.54 -1.62
CA MET A 43 -8.18 0.13 -1.92
C MET A 43 -8.55 -0.64 -0.64
N GLY A 44 -9.35 -1.69 -0.79
CA GLY A 44 -9.63 -2.61 0.32
C GLY A 44 -8.50 -3.62 0.51
N GLU A 45 -8.41 -4.24 1.69
CA GLU A 45 -7.35 -5.20 2.02
C GLU A 45 -7.25 -6.35 1.01
N GLN A 46 -8.38 -6.94 0.62
CA GLN A 46 -8.40 -8.00 -0.39
C GLN A 46 -7.83 -7.55 -1.73
N ASP A 47 -8.12 -6.32 -2.16
CA ASP A 47 -7.62 -5.79 -3.43
C ASP A 47 -6.10 -5.57 -3.37
N VAL A 48 -5.60 -5.11 -2.23
CA VAL A 48 -4.16 -4.93 -1.96
C VAL A 48 -3.45 -6.29 -2.00
N VAL A 49 -3.95 -7.29 -1.27
CA VAL A 49 -3.40 -8.65 -1.26
C VAL A 49 -3.38 -9.24 -2.67
N ARG A 50 -4.50 -9.18 -3.39
CA ARG A 50 -4.59 -9.67 -4.78
C ARG A 50 -3.59 -8.98 -5.70
N HIS A 51 -3.41 -7.66 -5.55
CA HIS A 51 -2.47 -6.90 -6.38
C HIS A 51 -1.02 -7.35 -6.16
N TYR A 52 -0.58 -7.43 -4.90
CA TYR A 52 0.80 -7.80 -4.60
C TYR A 52 1.09 -9.28 -4.83
N MET A 53 0.12 -10.18 -4.64
CA MET A 53 0.26 -11.60 -5.00
C MET A 53 0.41 -11.79 -6.52
N ASP A 54 -0.42 -11.11 -7.32
CA ASP A 54 -0.27 -11.10 -8.79
C ASP A 54 1.09 -10.52 -9.22
N LEU A 55 1.54 -9.44 -8.57
CA LEU A 55 2.85 -8.84 -8.86
C LEU A 55 4.01 -9.79 -8.50
N ALA A 56 3.95 -10.45 -7.34
CA ALA A 56 4.96 -11.40 -6.91
C ALA A 56 5.07 -12.60 -7.86
N SER A 57 3.95 -13.10 -8.39
CA SER A 57 3.94 -14.22 -9.35
C SER A 57 4.71 -13.93 -10.65
N LYS A 58 4.85 -12.65 -11.00
CA LYS A 58 5.59 -12.20 -12.18
C LYS A 58 7.10 -12.11 -11.94
N ASN A 59 7.54 -12.12 -10.69
CA ASN A 59 8.95 -12.14 -10.36
C ASN A 59 9.52 -13.56 -10.41
N TYR A 60 10.79 -13.66 -10.79
CA TYR A 60 11.59 -14.84 -10.51
C TYR A 60 12.18 -14.73 -9.10
N HIS A 61 12.25 -15.85 -8.38
CA HIS A 61 12.71 -15.91 -7.00
C HIS A 61 13.25 -17.31 -6.73
N ILE A 62 14.03 -17.49 -5.66
CA ILE A 62 14.74 -18.74 -5.36
C ILE A 62 13.78 -19.92 -5.17
N ASP A 63 12.59 -19.68 -4.60
CA ASP A 63 11.58 -20.74 -4.44
C ASP A 63 11.00 -21.19 -5.80
N ARG A 64 11.09 -20.35 -6.84
CA ARG A 64 10.66 -20.67 -8.21
C ARG A 64 11.69 -21.50 -8.96
N GLY A 65 12.97 -21.39 -8.63
CA GLY A 65 14.03 -22.18 -9.24
C GLY A 65 15.43 -21.62 -9.00
N ILE A 66 16.41 -22.27 -9.62
CA ILE A 66 17.83 -21.94 -9.45
C ILE A 66 18.09 -20.51 -9.90
N TYR A 67 18.82 -19.75 -9.07
CA TYR A 67 19.19 -18.36 -9.32
C TYR A 67 20.73 -18.27 -9.47
N PRO A 68 21.32 -18.66 -10.63
CA PRO A 68 22.76 -18.81 -10.80
C PRO A 68 23.44 -17.45 -11.07
N LEU A 69 23.35 -16.53 -10.10
CA LEU A 69 24.11 -15.28 -10.13
C LEU A 69 25.52 -15.58 -9.63
N GLY A 70 26.48 -15.54 -10.55
CA GLY A 70 27.92 -15.66 -10.27
C GLY A 70 28.57 -14.32 -9.98
#